data_AF-A0A814CPD8-F1
#
_entry.id   AF-A0A814CPD8-F1
#
_cell.length_a   1.000
_cell.length_b   1.000
_cell.length_c   1.000
_cell.angle_alpha   90.00
_cell.angle_beta   90.00
_cell.angle_gamma   90.00
#
_symmetry.space_group_name_H-M   'P 1'
#
loop_
_entity.id
_entity.type
_entity.pdbx_description
1 polymer ?
#
loop_
_entity_poly.entity_id
_entity_poly.type
_entity_poly.pdbx_seq_one_letter_code
_entity_poly.pdbx_strand_id
1 'polypeptide(L)'
;MGKQVPFTYSNHTILLEIPNTTSINEHAYRILDQWQLPVFVFPKLQEALRLFFNEQIQIAADETTQSAVEPIINGQVEIQTILDQWFKLVQECKTYIHHQERPSDEQIFSNAFQNVLGTNYEILLQLEYVYQSEIEDMLKQRDKQLQELDAKFEQNF
;
A
#
# COMPACT_ATOMS: atom_id res chain seq x y z
N MET A 1 -4.81 -31.81 -12.61
CA MET A 1 -4.23 -33.13 -12.34
C MET A 1 -3.03 -32.93 -11.43
N GLY A 2 -3.05 -33.49 -10.21
CA GLY A 2 -1.93 -33.36 -9.27
C GLY A 2 -0.72 -34.13 -9.80
N LYS A 3 0.45 -33.49 -9.87
CA LYS A 3 1.70 -34.16 -10.22
C LYS A 3 2.17 -34.97 -9.01
N GLN A 4 2.53 -36.24 -9.24
CA GLN A 4 2.96 -37.17 -8.19
C GLN A 4 4.49 -37.25 -8.12
N VAL A 5 5.06 -37.21 -6.91
CA VAL A 5 6.51 -37.35 -6.70
C VAL A 5 6.82 -38.69 -6.04
N PRO A 6 7.69 -39.52 -6.64
CA PRO A 6 8.16 -40.75 -6.00
C PRO A 6 9.23 -40.41 -4.95
N PHE A 7 8.91 -40.64 -3.67
CA PHE A 7 9.87 -40.59 -2.56
C PHE A 7 10.21 -42.01 -2.10
N THR A 8 11.48 -42.33 -1.92
CA THR A 8 11.93 -43.66 -1.47
C THR A 8 12.56 -43.59 -0.07
N TYR A 9 12.02 -44.38 0.86
CA TYR A 9 12.61 -44.58 2.19
C TYR A 9 12.56 -46.06 2.58
N SER A 10 13.71 -46.62 2.98
CA SER A 10 13.86 -48.00 3.46
C SER A 10 13.04 -49.03 2.67
N ASN A 11 13.26 -49.12 1.35
CA ASN A 11 12.60 -50.00 0.38
C ASN A 11 11.11 -49.74 0.07
N HIS A 12 10.53 -48.63 0.53
CA HIS A 12 9.15 -48.26 0.19
C HIS A 12 9.15 -47.01 -0.70
N THR A 13 8.50 -47.11 -1.86
CA THR A 13 8.26 -46.00 -2.78
C THR A 13 6.87 -45.43 -2.52
N ILE A 14 6.82 -44.18 -2.11
CA ILE A 14 5.60 -43.45 -1.78
C ILE A 14 5.35 -42.41 -2.87
N LEU A 15 4.12 -42.37 -3.40
CA LEU A 15 3.68 -41.36 -4.37
C LEU A 15 3.00 -40.21 -3.62
N LEU A 16 3.60 -39.02 -3.72
CA LEU A 16 3.15 -37.82 -3.02
C LEU A 16 2.36 -36.92 -3.96
N GLU A 17 1.11 -36.60 -3.63
CA GLU A 17 0.29 -35.62 -4.35
C GLU A 17 0.48 -34.22 -3.78
N ILE A 18 0.94 -33.29 -4.62
CA ILE A 18 1.29 -31.93 -4.19
C ILE A 18 0.14 -30.93 -4.51
N PRO A 19 -0.54 -30.34 -3.51
CA PRO A 19 -1.43 -29.21 -3.71
C PRO A 19 -0.65 -27.88 -3.77
N ASN A 20 -0.99 -27.04 -4.75
CA ASN A 20 -0.09 -26.04 -5.34
C ASN A 20 -0.09 -24.64 -4.68
N THR A 21 -0.31 -24.51 -3.37
CA THR A 21 -0.40 -23.18 -2.72
C THR A 21 0.18 -23.08 -1.32
N THR A 22 0.80 -24.15 -0.78
CA THR A 22 1.31 -24.19 0.60
C THR A 22 2.83 -24.15 0.66
N SER A 23 3.37 -23.64 1.77
CA SER A 23 4.81 -23.58 2.01
C SER A 23 5.43 -24.99 1.96
N ILE A 24 6.64 -25.11 1.40
CA ILE A 24 7.40 -26.37 1.31
C ILE A 24 7.50 -27.05 2.68
N ASN A 25 7.63 -26.25 3.74
CA ASN A 25 7.72 -26.76 5.11
C ASN A 25 6.41 -27.40 5.56
N GLU A 26 5.27 -26.73 5.31
CA GLU A 26 3.95 -27.28 5.65
C GLU A 26 3.66 -28.55 4.86
N HIS A 27 4.09 -28.58 3.59
CA HIS A 27 3.95 -29.77 2.76
C HIS A 27 4.80 -30.93 3.30
N ALA A 28 6.06 -30.68 3.67
CA ALA A 28 6.92 -31.67 4.31
C ALA A 28 6.33 -32.18 5.64
N TYR A 29 5.74 -31.30 6.46
CA TYR A 29 5.08 -31.68 7.71
C TYR A 29 3.84 -32.54 7.48
N ARG A 30 2.99 -32.21 6.49
CA ARG A 30 1.81 -33.02 6.14
C ARG A 30 2.21 -34.42 5.67
N ILE A 31 3.28 -34.52 4.90
CA ILE A 31 3.80 -35.82 4.46
C ILE A 31 4.33 -36.61 5.66
N LEU A 32 5.03 -35.94 6.58
CA LEU A 32 5.54 -36.59 7.78
C LEU A 32 4.42 -37.13 8.67
N ASP A 33 3.35 -36.36 8.84
CA ASP A 33 2.15 -36.72 9.62
C ASP A 33 1.35 -37.85 8.95
N GLN A 34 1.09 -37.73 7.64
CA GLN A 34 0.30 -38.71 6.89
C GLN A 34 0.96 -40.11 6.84
N TRP A 35 2.29 -40.16 6.75
CA TRP A 35 3.05 -41.40 6.61
C TRP A 35 3.71 -41.87 7.90
N GLN A 36 3.45 -41.18 9.03
CA GLN A 36 4.04 -41.45 10.34
C GLN A 36 5.57 -41.61 10.26
N LEU A 37 6.22 -40.75 9.46
CA LEU A 37 7.66 -40.84 9.25
C LEU A 37 8.41 -40.31 10.47
N PRO A 38 9.57 -40.89 10.82
CA PRO A 38 10.38 -40.37 11.90
C PRO A 38 10.82 -38.92 11.66
N VAL A 39 10.81 -38.10 12.71
CA VAL A 39 11.15 -36.67 12.66
C VAL A 39 12.54 -36.39 12.08
N PHE A 40 13.50 -37.32 12.22
CA PHE A 40 14.84 -37.18 11.65
C PHE A 40 14.86 -37.17 10.10
N VAL A 41 13.80 -37.64 9.44
CA VAL A 41 13.68 -37.64 7.97
C VAL A 41 13.25 -36.27 7.45
N PHE A 42 12.66 -35.43 8.31
CA PHE A 42 12.16 -34.10 7.95
C PHE A 42 13.16 -33.22 7.17
N PRO A 43 14.41 -32.99 7.63
CA PRO A 43 15.35 -32.14 6.89
C PRO A 43 15.67 -32.69 5.49
N LYS A 44 15.79 -34.01 5.35
CA LYS A 44 16.06 -34.66 4.07
C LYS A 44 14.87 -34.57 3.11
N LEU A 45 13.65 -34.73 3.64
CA LEU A 45 12.41 -34.58 2.88
C LEU A 45 12.20 -33.15 2.41
N GLN A 46 12.46 -32.17 3.28
CA GLN A 46 12.36 -30.75 2.96
C GLN A 46 13.34 -30.35 1.85
N GLU A 47 14.59 -30.84 1.90
CA GLU A 47 15.58 -30.59 0.86
C GLU A 47 15.18 -31.23 -0.49
N ALA A 48 14.73 -32.49 -0.47
CA ALA A 48 14.28 -33.19 -1.67
C ALA A 48 13.06 -32.49 -2.31
N LEU A 49 12.09 -32.05 -1.51
CA LEU A 49 10.95 -31.28 -2.00
C LEU A 49 11.38 -29.95 -2.61
N ARG A 50 12.29 -29.22 -1.94
CA ARG A 50 12.79 -27.94 -2.46
C ARG A 50 13.47 -28.09 -3.82
N LEU A 51 14.32 -29.12 -3.98
CA LEU A 51 14.97 -29.41 -5.26
C LEU A 51 13.94 -29.75 -6.35
N PHE A 52 13.00 -30.63 -6.04
CA PHE A 52 11.93 -31.00 -6.97
C PHE A 52 11.09 -29.81 -7.42
N PHE A 53 10.68 -28.94 -6.48
CA PHE A 53 9.92 -27.75 -6.81
C PHE A 53 10.72 -26.79 -7.70
N ASN A 54 11.98 -26.56 -7.39
CA ASN A 54 12.82 -25.68 -8.21
C ASN A 54 12.97 -26.22 -9.63
N GLU A 55 13.22 -27.52 -9.80
CA GLU A 55 13.31 -28.15 -11.12
C GLU A 55 11.98 -28.06 -11.88
N GLN A 56 10.86 -28.34 -11.22
CA GLN A 56 9.55 -28.25 -11.85
C GLN A 56 9.13 -26.82 -12.21
N ILE A 57 9.52 -25.84 -11.39
CA ILE A 57 9.30 -24.42 -11.68
C ILE A 57 10.12 -24.02 -12.90
N GLN A 58 11.38 -24.46 -13.00
CA GLN A 58 12.21 -24.21 -14.17
C GLN A 58 11.61 -24.83 -15.44
N ILE A 59 11.21 -26.10 -15.40
CA ILE A 59 10.59 -26.77 -16.55
C ILE A 59 9.30 -26.06 -16.96
N ALA A 60 8.44 -25.71 -15.99
CA ALA A 60 7.19 -25.00 -16.29
C ALA A 60 7.45 -23.59 -16.84
N ALA A 61 8.47 -22.89 -16.33
CA ALA A 61 8.88 -21.59 -16.84
C ALA A 61 9.43 -21.69 -18.27
N ASP A 62 10.23 -22.72 -18.56
CA ASP A 62 10.78 -23.00 -19.88
C ASP A 62 9.68 -23.37 -20.88
N GLU A 63 8.72 -24.24 -20.50
CA GLU A 63 7.54 -24.58 -21.31
C GLU A 63 6.67 -23.35 -21.60
N THR A 64 6.45 -22.49 -20.60
CA THR A 64 5.66 -21.27 -20.76
C THR A 64 6.39 -20.28 -21.68
N THR A 65 7.70 -20.12 -21.48
CA THR A 65 8.55 -19.27 -22.31
C THR A 65 8.57 -19.78 -23.75
N GLN A 66 8.75 -21.08 -23.94
CA GLN A 66 8.74 -21.72 -25.24
C GLN A 66 7.39 -21.58 -25.93
N SER A 67 6.27 -21.77 -25.21
CA SER A 67 4.93 -21.55 -25.76
C SER A 67 4.66 -20.09 -26.14
N ALA A 68 5.28 -19.12 -25.46
CA ALA A 68 5.16 -17.70 -25.81
C ALA A 68 6.07 -17.32 -26.99
N VAL A 69 7.22 -17.98 -27.13
CA VAL A 69 8.25 -17.67 -28.14
C VAL A 69 8.01 -18.42 -29.46
N GLU A 70 7.52 -19.65 -29.43
CA GLU A 70 7.23 -20.46 -30.63
C GLU A 70 6.32 -19.76 -31.65
N PRO A 71 5.22 -19.09 -31.27
CA PRO A 71 4.37 -18.35 -32.21
C PRO A 71 5.08 -17.16 -32.86
N ILE A 72 6.03 -16.55 -32.15
CA ILE A 72 6.84 -15.42 -32.64
C ILE A 72 7.89 -15.92 -33.64
N ILE A 73 8.57 -17.02 -33.33
CA ILE A 73 9.57 -17.64 -34.22
C ILE A 73 8.93 -18.18 -35.50
N ASN A 74 7.74 -18.78 -35.38
CA ASN A 74 6.99 -19.33 -36.51
C ASN A 74 6.28 -18.26 -37.34
N GLY A 75 6.46 -16.97 -37.03
CA GLY A 75 5.86 -15.85 -37.76
C GLY A 75 4.34 -15.78 -37.67
N GLN A 76 3.72 -16.51 -36.74
CA GLN A 76 2.27 -16.46 -36.49
C GLN A 76 1.86 -15.20 -35.74
N VAL A 77 2.80 -14.59 -35.01
CA VAL A 77 2.61 -13.30 -34.34
C VAL A 77 3.57 -12.29 -34.95
N GLU A 78 3.03 -11.23 -35.55
CA GLU A 78 3.82 -10.15 -36.10
C GLU A 78 4.39 -9.30 -34.95
N ILE A 79 5.72 -9.15 -34.91
CA ILE A 79 6.44 -8.39 -33.87
C ILE A 79 5.90 -6.96 -33.73
N GLN A 80 5.44 -6.36 -34.84
CA GLN A 80 4.83 -5.03 -34.82
C GLN A 80 3.55 -4.97 -33.96
N THR A 81 2.72 -6.01 -33.99
CA THR A 81 1.50 -6.06 -33.16
C THR A 81 1.83 -6.10 -31.67
N ILE A 82 2.89 -6.82 -31.28
CA ILE A 82 3.36 -6.84 -29.89
C ILE A 82 3.89 -5.45 -29.49
N LEU A 83 4.66 -4.80 -30.36
CA LEU A 83 5.20 -3.46 -30.11
C LEU A 83 4.09 -2.41 -29.98
N ASP A 84 3.06 -2.47 -30.82
CA ASP A 84 1.92 -1.56 -30.76
C ASP A 84 1.11 -1.75 -29.47
N GLN A 85 0.89 -3.00 -29.05
CA GLN A 85 0.24 -3.30 -27.77
C GLN A 85 1.08 -2.82 -26.59
N TRP A 86 2.40 -3.04 -26.63
CA TRP A 86 3.30 -2.57 -25.59
C TRP A 86 3.34 -1.05 -25.51
N PHE A 87 3.41 -0.36 -26.65
CA PHE A 87 3.36 1.10 -26.71
C PHE A 87 2.04 1.65 -26.14
N LYS A 88 0.92 1.02 -26.49
CA LYS A 88 -0.40 1.36 -25.94
C LYS A 88 -0.42 1.22 -24.41
N LEU A 89 0.04 0.08 -23.88
CA LEU A 89 0.11 -0.15 -22.43
C LEU A 89 1.05 0.83 -21.72
N VAL A 90 2.18 1.18 -22.33
CA VAL A 90 3.12 2.17 -21.79
C VAL A 90 2.49 3.56 -21.76
N GLN A 91 1.76 3.96 -22.80
CA GLN A 91 1.03 5.23 -22.80
C GLN A 91 -0.07 5.24 -21.73
N GLU A 92 -0.84 4.17 -21.61
CA GLU A 92 -1.86 4.01 -20.57
C GLU A 92 -1.24 4.09 -19.16
N CYS A 93 -0.12 3.39 -18.92
CA CYS A 93 0.62 3.47 -17.66
C CYS A 93 1.14 4.88 -17.40
N LYS A 94 1.68 5.56 -18.41
CA LYS A 94 2.16 6.93 -18.29
C LYS A 94 1.03 7.89 -17.93
N THR A 95 -0.15 7.74 -18.54
CA THR A 95 -1.32 8.55 -18.17
C THR A 95 -1.77 8.26 -16.74
N TYR A 96 -1.75 7.00 -16.31
CA TYR A 96 -2.11 6.61 -14.95
C TYR A 96 -1.11 7.17 -13.92
N ILE A 97 0.18 7.15 -14.23
CA ILE A 97 1.25 7.74 -13.39
C ILE A 97 1.09 9.26 -13.31
N HIS A 98 0.76 9.94 -14.43
CA HIS A 98 0.46 11.38 -14.40
C HIS A 98 -0.80 11.71 -13.59
N HIS A 99 -1.81 10.84 -13.57
CA HIS A 99 -2.98 11.00 -12.71
C HIS A 99 -2.69 10.72 -11.22
N GLN A 100 -1.60 10.01 -10.91
CA GLN A 100 -1.11 9.76 -9.56
C GLN A 100 -0.02 10.74 -9.11
N GLU A 101 0.33 11.75 -9.91
CA GLU A 101 1.20 12.81 -9.44
C GLU A 101 0.58 13.40 -8.17
N ARG A 102 1.32 13.25 -7.07
CA ARG A 102 0.97 13.81 -5.77
C ARG A 102 0.60 15.27 -6.02
N PRO A 103 -0.55 15.77 -5.52
CA PRO A 103 -0.90 17.17 -5.67
C PRO A 103 0.30 18.01 -5.23
N SER A 104 0.64 19.04 -6.00
CA SER A 104 1.74 19.94 -5.67
C SER A 104 1.58 20.41 -4.22
N ASP A 105 2.68 20.62 -3.51
CA ASP A 105 2.64 21.08 -2.10
C ASP A 105 1.76 22.32 -1.93
N GLU A 106 1.68 23.17 -2.96
CA GLU A 106 0.80 24.34 -3.03
C GLU A 106 -0.70 23.97 -3.07
N GLN A 107 -1.07 22.92 -3.80
CA GLN A 107 -2.45 22.41 -3.87
C GLN A 107 -2.86 21.71 -2.57
N ILE A 108 -1.94 20.97 -1.94
CA ILE A 108 -2.16 20.36 -0.62
C ILE A 108 -2.37 21.44 0.42
N PHE A 109 -1.51 22.46 0.42
CA PHE A 109 -1.60 23.59 1.33
C PHE A 109 -2.90 24.36 1.14
N SER A 110 -3.28 24.68 -0.11
CA SER A 110 -4.52 25.39 -0.42
C SER A 110 -5.76 24.62 0.08
N ASN A 111 -5.84 23.31 -0.17
CA ASN A 111 -6.94 22.49 0.31
C ASN A 111 -6.98 22.38 1.84
N ALA A 112 -5.84 22.18 2.50
CA ALA A 112 -5.77 22.15 3.96
C ALA A 112 -6.19 23.49 4.57
N PHE A 113 -5.73 24.60 3.99
CA PHE A 113 -6.08 25.94 4.42
C PHE A 113 -7.58 26.24 4.24
N GLN A 114 -8.15 25.89 3.09
CA GLN A 114 -9.59 26.03 2.83
C GLN A 114 -10.44 25.18 3.79
N ASN A 115 -10.00 23.96 4.11
CA ASN A 115 -10.70 23.12 5.08
C ASN A 115 -10.64 23.71 6.49
N VAL A 116 -9.48 24.20 6.91
CA VAL A 116 -9.30 24.80 8.24
C VAL A 116 -10.07 26.11 8.38
N LEU A 117 -10.04 26.98 7.36
CA LEU A 117 -10.82 28.21 7.38
C LEU A 117 -12.31 27.93 7.23
N GLY A 118 -12.71 27.06 6.31
CA GLY A 118 -14.11 26.73 6.06
C GLY A 118 -14.81 26.12 7.27
N THR A 119 -14.09 25.34 8.09
CA THR A 119 -14.65 24.72 9.31
C THR A 119 -14.61 25.63 10.54
N ASN A 120 -13.72 26.63 10.58
CA ASN A 120 -13.52 27.47 11.77
C ASN A 120 -13.85 28.95 11.55
N TYR A 121 -14.38 29.33 10.39
CA TYR A 121 -14.71 30.72 10.07
C TYR A 121 -15.72 31.31 11.05
N GLU A 122 -16.75 30.56 11.41
CA GLU A 122 -17.75 31.00 12.39
C GLU A 122 -17.14 31.22 13.78
N ILE A 123 -16.21 30.37 14.19
CA ILE A 123 -15.50 30.49 15.48
C ILE A 123 -14.60 31.72 15.48
N LEU A 124 -13.87 31.96 14.38
CA LEU A 124 -13.04 33.15 14.24
C LEU A 124 -13.86 34.44 14.27
N LEU A 125 -15.01 34.47 13.60
CA LEU A 125 -15.94 35.60 13.66
C LEU A 125 -16.49 35.83 15.06
N GLN A 126 -16.86 34.77 15.78
CA GLN A 126 -17.30 34.88 17.17
C GLN A 126 -16.19 35.42 18.07
N LEU A 127 -14.96 34.95 17.89
CA LEU A 127 -13.80 35.42 18.64
C LEU A 127 -13.52 36.90 18.36
N GLU A 128 -13.57 37.32 17.09
CA GLU A 128 -13.41 38.72 16.69
C GLU A 128 -14.46 39.61 17.36
N TYR A 129 -15.72 39.17 17.36
CA TYR A 129 -16.80 39.89 18.03
C TYR A 129 -16.57 40.02 19.54
N VAL A 130 -16.16 38.94 20.21
CA VAL A 130 -15.87 38.96 21.65
C VAL A 130 -14.70 39.90 21.95
N TYR A 131 -13.61 39.84 21.20
CA TYR A 131 -12.47 40.75 21.38
C TYR A 131 -12.87 42.21 21.16
N GLN A 132 -13.65 42.51 20.12
CA GLN A 132 -14.12 43.87 19.88
C GLN A 132 -14.98 44.38 21.04
N SER A 133 -15.95 43.58 21.50
CA SER A 133 -16.81 43.94 22.64
C SER A 133 -16.01 44.20 23.91
N GLU A 134 -15.02 43.36 24.20
CA GLU A 134 -14.23 43.46 25.43
C GLU A 134 -13.26 44.65 25.40
N ILE A 135 -12.69 44.96 24.22
CA ILE A 135 -11.90 46.18 24.02
C ILE A 135 -12.78 47.43 24.19
N GLU A 136 -14.00 47.44 23.65
CA GLU A 136 -14.92 48.57 23.82
C GLU A 136 -15.28 48.80 25.29
N ASP A 137 -15.55 47.74 26.05
CA ASP A 137 -15.90 47.86 27.46
C ASP A 137 -14.70 48.33 28.29
N MET A 138 -13.48 47.86 27.97
CA MET A 138 -12.25 48.35 28.58
C MET A 138 -12.04 49.85 28.31
N LEU A 139 -12.29 50.30 27.08
CA LEU A 139 -12.19 51.72 26.71
C LEU A 139 -13.23 52.57 27.45
N LYS A 140 -14.48 52.11 27.54
CA LYS A 140 -15.53 52.80 28.31
C LYS A 140 -15.18 52.90 29.80
N GLN A 141 -14.64 51.85 30.38
CA GLN A 141 -14.19 51.87 31.79
C GLN A 141 -13.04 52.85 31.99
N ARG A 142 -12.05 52.84 31.10
CA ARG A 142 -10.94 53.81 31.13
C ARG A 142 -11.47 55.24 31.04
N ASP A 143 -12.37 55.51 30.11
CA ASP A 143 -12.91 56.86 29.90
C ASP A 143 -13.72 57.33 31.10
N LYS A 144 -14.49 56.43 31.73
CA LYS A 144 -15.19 56.74 32.98
C LYS A 144 -14.21 57.06 34.13
N GLN A 145 -13.14 56.29 34.27
CA GLN A 145 -12.10 56.55 35.29
C GLN A 145 -11.39 57.88 35.06
N LEU A 146 -11.11 58.25 33.81
CA LEU A 146 -10.55 59.55 33.46
C LEU A 146 -11.51 60.68 33.82
N GLN A 147 -12.79 60.57 33.48
CA GLN A 147 -13.81 61.55 33.87
C GLN A 147 -13.93 61.71 35.39
N GLU A 148 -13.88 60.61 36.15
CA GLU A 148 -13.89 60.64 37.61
C GLU A 148 -12.64 61.30 38.21
N LEU A 149 -11.47 61.11 37.57
CA LEU A 149 -10.23 61.77 37.97
C LEU A 149 -10.29 63.27 37.65
N ASP A 150 -10.71 63.65 36.44
CA ASP A 150 -10.87 65.05 36.03
C ASP A 150 -11.84 65.79 36.96
N ALA A 151 -12.99 65.19 37.28
CA ALA A 151 -13.96 65.76 38.22
C ALA A 151 -13.39 65.94 39.63
N LYS A 152 -12.51 65.03 40.09
CA LYS A 152 -11.81 65.18 41.38
C LYS A 152 -10.74 66.27 41.34
N PHE A 153 -10.07 66.46 40.21
CA PHE A 153 -9.13 67.56 40.05
C PHE A 153 -9.84 68.91 40.03
N GLU A 154 -10.99 69.02 39.36
CA GLU A 154 -11.79 70.25 39.32
C GLU A 154 -12.41 70.63 40.67
N GLN A 155 -12.71 69.66 41.55
CA GLN A 155 -13.24 69.95 42.91
C GLN A 155 -12.19 70.38 43.94
N ASN A 156 -10.89 70.21 43.65
CA ASN A 156 -9.79 70.55 44.56
C ASN A 156 -9.11 71.89 44.22
N PHE A 157 -9.72 72.69 43.34
CA PHE A 157 -9.38 74.08 43.04
C PHE A 157 -10.60 74.99 43.29
#